data_AF-A0A6S7IN91-F1
#
_entry.id   AF-A0A6S7IN91-F1
#
_cell.length_a   1.000
_cell.length_b   1.000
_cell.length_c   1.000
_cell.angle_alpha   90.00
_cell.angle_beta   90.00
_cell.angle_gamma   90.00
#
_symmetry.space_group_name_H-M   'P 1'
#
loop_
_entity.id
_entity.type
_entity.pdbx_description
1 polymer ?
#
loop_
_entity_poly.entity_id
_entity_poly.type
_entity_poly.pdbx_seq_one_letter_code
_entity_poly.pdbx_strand_id
1 'polypeptide(L)'
;MASEATCKAIESSVKEWLKARNNTIEIKFSADTPSNGLVEQDFFGRLEHGPSFVHSSTSEQGNKIYFLIGFTKQVSPTTTIEELKDTLKFITLDKIPLPDFDYPPGWEITPYTPVSSFKEGVEIVSYENGRLHYKVDTKFFRISGDLRGPWYIPGGCGPPAPPGSYFGVDEDIRGIIDVDMPLKFL
;
A
#
# COMPACT_ATOMS: atom_id res chain seq x y z
N MET A 1 -21.12 -13.87 10.64
CA MET A 1 -21.78 -13.69 9.33
C MET A 1 -22.56 -12.39 9.37
N ALA A 2 -22.45 -11.51 8.36
CA ALA A 2 -22.92 -10.12 8.47
C ALA A 2 -23.30 -9.50 7.09
N SER A 3 -24.59 -9.19 6.90
CA SER A 3 -25.38 -9.02 5.66
C SER A 3 -24.97 -7.95 4.61
N GLU A 4 -25.78 -7.78 3.56
CA GLU A 4 -25.79 -6.63 2.63
C GLU A 4 -25.81 -5.31 3.42
N ALA A 5 -26.63 -5.26 4.47
CA ALA A 5 -26.68 -4.15 5.41
C ALA A 5 -25.34 -3.92 6.12
N THR A 6 -24.53 -4.96 6.34
CA THR A 6 -23.16 -4.82 6.86
C THR A 6 -22.22 -4.31 5.79
N CYS A 7 -22.22 -4.85 4.57
CA CYS A 7 -21.41 -4.32 3.47
C CYS A 7 -21.73 -2.84 3.22
N LYS A 8 -23.02 -2.49 3.12
CA LYS A 8 -23.50 -1.10 2.99
C LYS A 8 -23.16 -0.21 4.18
N ALA A 9 -23.16 -0.73 5.41
CA ALA A 9 -22.71 0.02 6.59
C ALA A 9 -21.19 0.26 6.55
N ILE A 10 -20.40 -0.70 6.09
CA ILE A 10 -18.95 -0.54 5.93
C ILE A 10 -18.64 0.42 4.77
N GLU A 11 -19.30 0.29 3.62
CA GLU A 11 -19.24 1.25 2.51
C GLU A 11 -19.60 2.68 2.97
N SER A 12 -20.64 2.83 3.79
CA SER A 12 -21.05 4.11 4.35
C SER A 12 -19.99 4.66 5.31
N SER A 13 -19.44 3.84 6.20
CA SER A 13 -18.33 4.20 7.10
C SER A 13 -17.08 4.64 6.32
N VAL A 14 -16.69 3.91 5.27
CA VAL A 14 -15.57 4.28 4.39
C VAL A 14 -15.85 5.61 3.69
N LYS A 15 -17.07 5.85 3.19
CA LYS A 15 -17.46 7.12 2.57
C LYS A 15 -17.47 8.30 3.55
N GLU A 16 -17.94 8.09 4.78
CA GLU A 16 -17.90 9.10 5.84
C GLU A 16 -16.45 9.40 6.26
N TRP A 17 -15.61 8.38 6.40
CA TRP A 17 -14.18 8.50 6.70
C TRP A 17 -13.39 9.23 5.60
N LEU A 18 -13.68 8.95 4.32
CA LEU A 18 -13.12 9.66 3.16
C LEU A 18 -13.57 11.12 3.14
N LYS A 19 -14.87 11.38 3.32
CA LYS A 19 -15.44 12.72 3.34
C LYS A 19 -14.84 13.59 4.45
N ALA A 20 -14.60 13.01 5.63
CA ALA A 20 -13.93 13.69 6.74
C ALA A 20 -12.48 14.10 6.43
N ARG A 21 -11.87 13.52 5.38
CA ARG A 21 -10.50 13.79 4.90
C ARG A 21 -10.46 14.45 3.52
N ASN A 22 -11.57 15.01 3.04
CA ASN A 22 -11.70 15.57 1.69
C ASN A 22 -11.19 14.61 0.59
N ASN A 23 -11.54 13.33 0.70
CA ASN A 23 -11.11 12.24 -0.18
C ASN A 23 -9.58 12.08 -0.33
N THR A 24 -8.81 12.53 0.66
CA THR A 24 -7.35 12.37 0.68
C THR A 24 -6.93 11.34 1.74
N ILE A 25 -6.05 10.42 1.36
CA ILE A 25 -5.43 9.44 2.25
C ILE A 25 -3.97 9.86 2.43
N GLU A 26 -3.62 10.38 3.60
CA GLU A 26 -2.25 10.76 3.95
C GLU A 26 -1.62 9.70 4.85
N ILE A 27 -0.47 9.12 4.45
CA ILE A 27 0.17 8.01 5.17
C ILE A 27 1.65 8.29 5.34
N LYS A 28 2.18 7.98 6.53
CA LYS A 28 3.60 8.07 6.83
C LYS A 28 4.16 6.71 7.25
N PHE A 29 5.24 6.31 6.60
CA PHE A 29 5.96 5.07 6.85
C PHE A 29 7.38 5.40 7.30
N SER A 30 7.57 5.59 8.60
CA SER A 30 8.89 5.78 9.21
C SER A 30 9.34 4.52 9.95
N ALA A 31 10.61 4.14 9.78
CA ALA A 31 11.21 3.07 10.58
C ALA A 31 12.41 3.59 11.38
N ASP A 32 12.25 3.65 12.70
CA ASP A 32 13.32 4.01 13.65
C ASP A 32 14.17 2.80 14.08
N THR A 33 13.72 1.59 13.74
CA THR A 33 14.40 0.32 14.05
C THR A 33 14.57 -0.53 12.80
N PRO A 34 15.71 -1.24 12.62
CA PRO A 34 15.99 -1.94 11.37
C PRO A 34 14.94 -2.98 10.97
N SER A 35 14.27 -3.66 11.90
CA SER A 35 13.35 -4.77 11.58
C SER A 35 12.29 -4.42 10.53
N ASN A 36 11.86 -3.16 10.46
CA ASN A 36 10.72 -2.70 9.64
C ASN A 36 11.12 -1.87 8.40
N GLY A 37 12.38 -1.97 7.94
CA GLY A 37 12.86 -1.28 6.74
C GLY A 37 12.48 -1.94 5.40
N LEU A 38 12.99 -1.36 4.31
CA LEU A 38 12.81 -1.79 2.92
C LEU A 38 13.83 -2.89 2.58
N VAL A 39 13.36 -4.14 2.42
CA VAL A 39 14.21 -5.33 2.21
C VAL A 39 14.41 -5.61 0.72
N GLU A 40 15.65 -5.67 0.26
CA GLU A 40 16.00 -6.11 -1.10
C GLU A 40 15.47 -7.54 -1.36
N GLN A 41 14.82 -7.73 -2.51
CA GLN A 41 14.31 -9.02 -2.97
C GLN A 41 14.55 -9.18 -4.48
N ASP A 42 15.10 -10.35 -4.85
CA ASP A 42 15.17 -10.78 -6.25
C ASP A 42 13.90 -11.55 -6.64
N PHE A 43 12.86 -10.82 -7.05
CA PHE A 43 11.60 -11.42 -7.50
C PHE A 43 11.68 -12.21 -8.80
N PHE A 44 12.76 -12.05 -9.58
CA PHE A 44 12.80 -12.52 -10.97
C PHE A 44 14.01 -13.41 -11.31
N GLY A 45 14.91 -13.66 -10.36
CA GLY A 45 16.16 -14.40 -10.58
C GLY A 45 17.11 -13.67 -11.55
N ARG A 46 16.96 -12.35 -11.68
CA ARG A 46 17.53 -11.54 -12.77
C ARG A 46 17.86 -10.12 -12.33
N LEU A 47 19.06 -9.96 -11.78
CA LEU A 47 19.68 -8.66 -11.51
C LEU A 47 19.85 -7.78 -12.76
N GLU A 48 19.65 -8.32 -13.99
CA GLU A 48 19.53 -7.56 -15.26
C GLU A 48 18.43 -6.48 -15.24
N HIS A 49 17.54 -6.50 -14.24
CA HIS A 49 16.43 -5.58 -14.11
C HIS A 49 16.52 -4.60 -12.95
N GLY A 50 17.64 -4.66 -12.21
CA GLY A 50 17.91 -3.94 -10.97
C GLY A 50 17.13 -4.46 -9.75
N PRO A 51 17.52 -4.05 -8.54
CA PRO A 51 16.95 -4.54 -7.29
C PRO A 51 15.56 -3.94 -7.03
N SER A 52 14.77 -4.69 -6.26
CA SER A 52 13.48 -4.25 -5.73
C SER A 52 13.53 -4.31 -4.21
N PHE A 53 13.10 -3.25 -3.53
CA PHE A 53 13.08 -3.17 -2.07
C PHE A 53 11.64 -3.16 -1.56
N VAL A 54 11.32 -4.09 -0.66
CA VAL A 54 9.96 -4.40 -0.21
C VAL A 54 9.79 -4.01 1.24
N HIS A 55 8.73 -3.27 1.54
CA HIS A 55 8.20 -3.18 2.88
C HIS A 55 7.08 -4.21 3.04
N SER A 56 7.18 -5.07 4.06
CA SER A 56 6.14 -6.03 4.42
C SER A 56 5.99 -6.06 5.93
N SER A 57 4.85 -5.60 6.44
CA SER A 57 4.55 -5.61 7.86
C SER A 57 3.08 -5.92 8.14
N THR A 58 2.66 -5.80 9.39
CA THR A 58 1.26 -5.91 9.81
C THR A 58 0.96 -4.78 10.77
N SER A 59 -0.16 -4.09 10.59
CA SER A 59 -0.58 -3.00 11.49
C SER A 59 -1.02 -3.57 12.84
N GLU A 60 -1.19 -2.70 13.85
CA GLU A 60 -1.70 -3.09 15.18
C GLU A 60 -3.07 -3.79 15.09
N GLN A 61 -3.87 -3.44 14.08
CA GLN A 61 -5.19 -4.00 13.78
C GLN A 61 -5.13 -5.33 12.99
N GLY A 62 -3.94 -5.88 12.70
CA GLY A 62 -3.78 -7.15 11.98
C GLY A 62 -3.87 -7.06 10.45
N ASN A 63 -3.93 -5.85 9.89
CA ASN A 63 -3.94 -5.63 8.44
C ASN A 63 -2.53 -5.77 7.87
N LYS A 64 -2.39 -6.49 6.75
CA LYS A 64 -1.11 -6.61 6.06
C LYS A 64 -0.78 -5.28 5.38
N ILE A 65 0.47 -4.86 5.50
CA ILE A 65 1.01 -3.72 4.77
C ILE A 65 2.07 -4.26 3.82
N TYR A 66 1.94 -3.96 2.53
CA TYR A 66 2.86 -4.43 1.50
C TYR A 66 2.97 -3.40 0.38
N PHE A 67 4.19 -2.94 0.12
CA PHE A 67 4.54 -2.07 -1.00
C PHE A 67 6.01 -2.27 -1.35
N LEU A 68 6.41 -1.94 -2.57
CA LEU A 68 7.82 -2.09 -2.98
C LEU A 68 8.24 -1.03 -3.99
N ILE A 69 9.52 -0.66 -3.98
CA ILE A 69 10.14 0.27 -4.91
C ILE A 69 11.27 -0.44 -5.68
N GLY A 70 11.31 -0.26 -6.99
CA GLY A 70 12.25 -0.94 -7.89
C GLY A 70 13.11 0.03 -8.70
N PHE A 71 14.39 -0.33 -8.89
CA PHE A 71 15.38 0.44 -9.63
C PHE A 71 15.90 -0.36 -10.83
N THR A 72 16.47 0.33 -11.82
CA THR A 72 17.05 -0.30 -13.05
C THR A 72 18.54 -0.65 -12.93
N LYS A 73 19.25 -0.10 -11.95
CA LYS A 73 20.67 -0.39 -11.64
C LYS A 73 20.79 -0.80 -10.18
N GLN A 74 21.87 -1.49 -9.83
CA GLN A 74 22.14 -1.87 -8.43
C GLN A 74 22.20 -0.63 -7.53
N VAL A 75 21.54 -0.73 -6.38
CA VAL A 75 21.61 0.27 -5.31
C VAL A 75 22.58 -0.23 -4.24
N SER A 76 23.35 0.67 -3.65
CA SER A 76 24.24 0.41 -2.53
C SER A 76 24.25 1.62 -1.57
N PRO A 77 24.83 1.52 -0.37
CA PRO A 77 24.98 2.66 0.55
C PRO A 77 25.78 3.85 -0.02
N THR A 78 26.46 3.70 -1.16
CA THR A 78 27.24 4.76 -1.83
C THR A 78 26.57 5.30 -3.09
N THR A 79 25.40 4.79 -3.50
CA THR A 79 24.63 5.35 -4.62
C THR A 79 24.20 6.78 -4.30
N THR A 80 24.27 7.68 -5.29
CA THR A 80 23.82 9.07 -5.14
C THR A 80 22.30 9.20 -5.26
N ILE A 81 21.74 10.29 -4.73
CA ILE A 81 20.31 10.59 -4.90
C ILE A 81 19.96 10.85 -6.37
N GLU A 82 20.88 11.42 -7.15
CA GLU A 82 20.75 11.62 -8.60
C GLU A 82 20.66 10.28 -9.34
N GLU A 83 21.51 9.32 -9.01
CA GLU A 83 21.46 7.97 -9.60
C GLU A 83 20.16 7.24 -9.23
N LEU A 84 19.67 7.37 -7.99
CA LEU A 84 18.37 6.80 -7.62
C LEU A 84 17.21 7.42 -8.38
N LYS A 85 17.24 8.75 -8.61
CA LYS A 85 16.24 9.46 -9.42
C LYS A 85 16.26 9.04 -10.89
N ASP A 86 17.46 8.91 -11.48
CA ASP A 86 17.66 8.41 -12.85
C ASP A 86 17.19 6.96 -13.01
N THR A 87 17.44 6.12 -12.00
CA THR A 87 17.24 4.67 -12.10
C THR A 87 15.90 4.16 -11.59
N LEU A 88 15.10 5.01 -10.92
CA LEU A 88 13.76 4.67 -10.44
C LEU A 88 12.90 4.09 -11.56
N LYS A 89 12.51 2.83 -11.40
CA LYS A 89 11.80 2.06 -12.40
C LYS A 89 10.30 2.05 -12.15
N PHE A 90 9.91 1.75 -10.90
CA PHE A 90 8.51 1.68 -10.48
C PHE A 90 8.36 1.66 -8.95
N ILE A 91 7.13 1.86 -8.49
CA ILE A 91 6.61 1.51 -7.17
C ILE A 91 5.35 0.63 -7.34
N THR A 92 5.07 -0.28 -6.39
CA THR A 92 3.76 -0.93 -6.20
C THR A 92 3.18 -0.55 -4.84
N LEU A 93 1.86 -0.44 -4.76
CA LEU A 93 1.12 -0.09 -3.53
C LEU A 93 0.05 -1.14 -3.25
N ASP A 94 0.44 -2.41 -3.15
CA ASP A 94 -0.52 -3.54 -3.19
C ASP A 94 -1.41 -3.63 -1.95
N LYS A 95 -0.87 -3.35 -0.75
CA LYS A 95 -1.63 -3.32 0.51
C LYS A 95 -1.22 -2.13 1.37
N ILE A 96 -2.07 -1.12 1.32
CA ILE A 96 -1.89 0.16 2.02
C ILE A 96 -3.02 0.32 3.05
N PRO A 97 -2.72 0.74 4.30
CA PRO A 97 -3.73 0.92 5.33
C PRO A 97 -4.56 2.20 5.10
N LEU A 98 -5.71 2.27 5.77
CA LEU A 98 -6.51 3.48 5.95
C LEU A 98 -6.24 4.03 7.36
N PRO A 99 -5.49 5.13 7.51
CA PRO A 99 -5.13 5.66 8.84
C PRO A 99 -6.36 6.05 9.67
N ASP A 100 -6.35 5.65 10.93
CA ASP A 100 -7.44 5.86 11.91
C ASP A 100 -8.82 5.39 11.43
N PHE A 101 -8.87 4.44 10.48
CA PHE A 101 -10.11 3.76 10.13
C PHE A 101 -10.42 2.67 11.16
N ASP A 102 -11.66 2.62 11.64
CA ASP A 102 -12.12 1.55 12.53
C ASP A 102 -12.45 0.30 11.70
N TYR A 103 -11.47 -0.59 11.58
CA TYR A 103 -11.57 -1.81 10.76
C TYR A 103 -12.57 -2.80 11.37
N PRO A 104 -13.66 -3.15 10.67
CA PRO A 104 -14.59 -4.19 11.14
C PRO A 104 -13.86 -5.54 11.31
N PRO A 105 -14.08 -6.28 12.42
CA PRO A 105 -13.34 -7.50 12.71
C PRO A 105 -13.32 -8.51 11.55
N GLY A 106 -12.11 -8.91 11.13
CA GLY A 106 -11.88 -9.89 10.07
C GLY A 106 -11.90 -9.35 8.64
N TRP A 107 -12.25 -8.08 8.44
CA TRP A 107 -12.20 -7.43 7.12
C TRP A 107 -10.81 -6.90 6.83
N GLU A 108 -10.30 -7.21 5.64
CA GLU A 108 -9.12 -6.58 5.06
C GLU A 108 -9.60 -5.52 4.06
N ILE A 109 -9.26 -4.25 4.30
CA ILE A 109 -9.75 -3.10 3.53
C ILE A 109 -8.55 -2.31 3.00
N THR A 110 -8.53 -2.03 1.71
CA THR A 110 -7.36 -1.52 0.98
C THR A 110 -7.77 -0.58 -0.16
N PRO A 111 -7.08 0.56 -0.36
CA PRO A 111 -7.25 1.41 -1.53
C PRO A 111 -6.46 0.84 -2.73
N TYR A 112 -7.03 0.91 -3.94
CA TYR A 112 -6.48 0.33 -5.16
C TYR A 112 -6.05 1.40 -6.17
N THR A 113 -4.82 1.30 -6.67
CA THR A 113 -4.29 2.16 -7.74
C THR A 113 -4.78 1.71 -9.12
N PRO A 114 -5.00 2.63 -10.10
CA PRO A 114 -5.46 2.28 -11.44
C PRO A 114 -4.56 1.30 -12.21
N VAL A 115 -3.28 1.24 -11.82
CA VAL A 115 -2.25 0.35 -12.36
C VAL A 115 -1.52 -0.33 -11.21
N SER A 116 -1.06 -1.57 -11.42
CA SER A 116 -0.33 -2.35 -10.42
C SER A 116 1.07 -1.81 -10.11
N SER A 117 1.66 -1.07 -11.04
CA SER A 117 2.94 -0.40 -10.86
C SER A 117 3.00 0.89 -11.68
N PHE A 118 3.70 1.89 -11.16
CA PHE A 118 3.83 3.23 -11.75
C PHE A 118 5.11 3.91 -11.27
N LYS A 119 5.46 5.08 -11.81
CA LYS A 119 6.54 5.95 -11.28
C LYS A 119 6.14 7.42 -11.21
N GLU A 120 5.09 7.79 -11.92
CA GLU A 120 4.51 9.11 -11.99
C GLU A 120 4.01 9.52 -10.59
N GLY A 121 4.36 10.73 -10.15
CA GLY A 121 4.03 11.20 -8.81
C GLY A 121 4.97 10.71 -7.70
N VAL A 122 6.01 9.92 -8.00
CA VAL A 122 7.06 9.55 -7.03
C VAL A 122 8.17 10.61 -7.01
N GLU A 123 8.51 11.11 -5.82
CA GLU A 123 9.62 12.05 -5.58
C GLU A 123 10.61 11.41 -4.60
N ILE A 124 11.86 11.18 -5.01
CA ILE A 124 12.93 10.80 -4.06
C ILE A 124 13.45 12.08 -3.40
N VAL A 125 13.26 12.20 -2.08
CA VAL A 125 13.54 13.41 -1.31
C VAL A 125 14.98 13.40 -0.79
N SER A 126 15.42 12.29 -0.18
CA SER A 126 16.81 12.12 0.26
C SER A 126 17.25 10.66 0.21
N TYR A 127 18.57 10.45 0.08
CA TYR A 127 19.20 9.16 0.29
C TYR A 127 20.57 9.33 0.92
N GLU A 128 20.74 8.85 2.15
CA GLU A 128 21.98 8.99 2.91
C GLU A 128 22.22 7.74 3.77
N ASN A 129 23.44 7.19 3.74
CA ASN A 129 23.86 6.04 4.56
C ASN A 129 22.91 4.82 4.47
N GLY A 130 22.34 4.57 3.29
CA GLY A 130 21.37 3.49 3.08
C GLY A 130 19.93 3.80 3.54
N ARG A 131 19.63 4.98 4.09
CA ARG A 131 18.26 5.41 4.39
C ARG A 131 17.66 6.15 3.19
N LEU A 132 16.50 5.70 2.73
CA LEU A 132 15.77 6.26 1.60
C LEU A 132 14.50 6.97 2.09
N HIS A 133 14.36 8.23 1.72
CA HIS A 133 13.14 9.01 1.90
C HIS A 133 12.55 9.39 0.55
N TYR A 134 11.30 9.00 0.31
CA TYR A 134 10.55 9.34 -0.90
C TYR A 134 9.09 9.61 -0.60
N LYS A 135 8.44 10.35 -1.51
CA LYS A 135 7.02 10.68 -1.46
C LYS A 135 6.31 10.15 -2.69
N VAL A 136 5.01 9.92 -2.56
CA VAL A 136 4.12 9.47 -3.63
C VAL A 136 2.85 10.30 -3.59
N ASP A 137 2.56 11.02 -4.67
CA ASP A 137 1.27 11.67 -4.91
C ASP A 137 0.56 10.95 -6.06
N THR A 138 -0.49 10.21 -5.73
CA THR A 138 -1.17 9.29 -6.66
C THR A 138 -2.69 9.36 -6.51
N LYS A 139 -3.40 8.64 -7.37
CA LYS A 139 -4.85 8.44 -7.28
C LYS A 139 -5.15 6.97 -6.99
N PHE A 140 -6.08 6.74 -6.07
CA PHE A 140 -6.75 5.46 -5.93
C PHE A 140 -8.11 5.57 -6.62
N PHE A 141 -8.51 4.56 -7.40
CA PHE A 141 -9.80 4.57 -8.09
C PHE A 141 -10.94 3.98 -7.24
N ARG A 142 -10.57 3.25 -6.17
CA ARG A 142 -11.48 2.46 -5.36
C ARG A 142 -10.88 2.12 -4.00
N ILE A 143 -11.68 2.07 -2.95
CA ILE A 143 -11.41 1.27 -1.76
C ILE A 143 -12.26 0.00 -1.85
N SER A 144 -11.63 -1.17 -1.71
CA SER A 144 -12.35 -2.44 -1.57
C SER A 144 -12.06 -3.04 -0.21
N GLY A 145 -12.98 -3.86 0.28
CA GLY A 145 -12.69 -4.76 1.38
C GLY A 145 -13.19 -6.17 1.10
N ASP A 146 -12.52 -7.15 1.70
CA ASP A 146 -12.91 -8.55 1.73
C ASP A 146 -12.94 -9.11 3.16
N LEU A 147 -13.93 -9.96 3.45
CA LEU A 147 -13.97 -10.73 4.69
C LEU A 147 -13.23 -12.05 4.46
N ARG A 148 -12.00 -12.14 5.00
CA ARG A 148 -11.05 -13.23 4.74
C ARG A 148 -11.72 -14.61 4.76
N GLY A 149 -11.72 -15.28 3.61
CA GLY A 149 -12.32 -16.60 3.41
C GLY A 149 -11.68 -17.35 2.24
N PRO A 150 -11.80 -18.69 2.16
CA PRO A 150 -11.10 -19.49 1.16
C PRO A 150 -11.62 -19.36 -0.28
N TRP A 151 -12.73 -18.64 -0.50
CA TRP A 151 -13.37 -18.48 -1.82
C TRP A 151 -13.97 -17.09 -1.95
N TYR A 152 -13.81 -16.45 -3.11
CA TYR A 152 -14.61 -15.26 -3.47
C TYR A 152 -16.05 -15.68 -3.77
N ILE A 153 -17.03 -15.01 -3.16
CA ILE A 153 -18.46 -15.27 -3.42
C ILE A 153 -19.03 -14.09 -4.23
N PRO A 154 -19.37 -14.28 -5.52
CA PRO A 154 -19.98 -13.23 -6.34
C PRO A 154 -21.40 -12.94 -5.84
N GLY A 155 -21.55 -11.90 -5.02
CA GLY A 155 -22.85 -11.44 -4.53
C GLY A 155 -22.72 -10.51 -3.32
N GLY A 156 -23.15 -9.26 -3.49
CA GLY A 156 -23.37 -8.33 -2.37
C GLY A 156 -24.35 -8.95 -1.37
N CYS A 157 -24.02 -8.85 -0.08
CA CYS A 157 -24.13 -10.09 0.68
C CYS A 157 -25.54 -10.47 1.14
N GLY A 158 -25.89 -11.74 0.95
CA GLY A 158 -27.14 -12.29 1.46
C GLY A 158 -27.20 -12.19 2.99
N PRO A 159 -28.31 -11.75 3.59
CA PRO A 159 -28.43 -11.71 5.04
C PRO A 159 -28.48 -13.12 5.68
N PRO A 160 -27.54 -13.52 6.57
CA PRO A 160 -26.28 -12.88 6.97
C PRO A 160 -25.04 -13.49 6.26
N ALA A 161 -24.03 -12.67 5.97
CA ALA A 161 -23.00 -13.01 4.97
C ALA A 161 -21.87 -13.98 5.38
N PRO A 162 -21.40 -14.84 4.44
CA PRO A 162 -20.28 -15.78 4.62
C PRO A 162 -18.87 -15.18 4.40
N PRO A 163 -17.79 -15.88 4.82
CA PRO A 163 -16.42 -15.57 4.38
C PRO A 163 -16.31 -15.55 2.85
N GLY A 164 -15.50 -14.65 2.27
CA GLY A 164 -15.47 -14.42 0.82
C GLY A 164 -16.36 -13.28 0.31
N SER A 165 -17.04 -12.61 1.24
CA SER A 165 -17.83 -11.40 1.00
C SER A 165 -16.95 -10.20 0.70
N TYR A 166 -17.41 -9.29 -0.17
CA TYR A 166 -16.65 -8.11 -0.60
C TYR A 166 -17.52 -6.87 -0.75
N PHE A 167 -16.90 -5.68 -0.75
CA PHE A 167 -17.55 -4.41 -1.09
C PHE A 167 -16.68 -3.52 -1.98
N GLY A 168 -17.22 -2.38 -2.41
CA GLY A 168 -16.49 -1.37 -3.18
C GLY A 168 -16.98 0.06 -2.94
N VAL A 169 -16.05 0.98 -2.77
CA VAL A 169 -16.28 2.43 -2.75
C VAL A 169 -15.43 3.03 -3.86
N ASP A 170 -16.07 3.30 -5.00
CA ASP A 170 -15.46 3.94 -6.16
C ASP A 170 -15.67 5.47 -6.05
N GLU A 171 -14.59 6.23 -5.81
CA GLU A 171 -14.58 7.68 -5.58
C GLU A 171 -13.27 8.27 -6.18
N ASP A 172 -13.18 9.58 -6.40
CA ASP A 172 -11.88 10.21 -6.76
C ASP A 172 -11.05 10.44 -5.48
N ILE A 173 -10.14 9.51 -5.20
CA ILE A 173 -9.36 9.45 -3.96
C ILE A 173 -7.90 9.81 -4.25
N ARG A 174 -7.38 10.84 -3.58
CA ARG A 174 -5.96 11.19 -3.62
C ARG A 174 -5.18 10.39 -2.57
N GLY A 175 -4.06 9.80 -2.95
CA GLY A 175 -3.10 9.18 -2.04
C GLY A 175 -1.85 10.03 -1.92
N ILE A 176 -1.50 10.43 -0.70
CA ILE A 176 -0.24 11.10 -0.37
C ILE A 176 0.51 10.20 0.60
N ILE A 177 1.61 9.60 0.15
CA ILE A 177 2.40 8.66 0.96
C ILE A 177 3.80 9.22 1.14
N ASP A 178 4.28 9.22 2.37
CA ASP A 178 5.61 9.66 2.78
C ASP A 178 6.32 8.46 3.40
N VAL A 179 7.45 8.03 2.81
CA VAL A 179 8.21 6.84 3.23
C VAL A 179 9.63 7.26 3.57
N ASP A 180 10.06 7.00 4.80
CA ASP A 180 11.42 7.27 5.29
C ASP A 180 11.96 6.04 6.05
N MET A 181 12.72 5.20 5.34
CA MET A 181 13.08 3.86 5.80
C MET A 181 14.51 3.46 5.41
N PRO A 182 15.21 2.66 6.24
CA PRO A 182 16.48 2.06 5.85
C PRO A 182 16.25 0.99 4.77
N LEU A 183 17.07 1.03 3.71
CA LEU A 183 17.25 -0.08 2.79
C LEU A 183 18.07 -1.18 3.49
N LYS A 184 17.70 -2.43 3.27
CA LYS A 184 18.47 -3.61 3.65
C LYS A 184 18.86 -4.37 2.40
N PHE A 185 20.15 -4.50 2.19
CA PHE A 185 20.73 -5.28 1.11
C PHE A 185 20.82 -6.75 1.51
N LEU A 186 20.78 -7.66 0.53
CA LEU A 186 20.95 -9.12 0.72
C LEU A 186 22.43 -9.55 0.78
#